data_AF-A0AAE6LY81-F1
#
_entry.id   AF-A0AAE6LY81-F1
#
_cell.length_a   1.000
_cell.length_b   1.000
_cell.length_c   1.000
_cell.angle_alpha   90.00
_cell.angle_beta   90.00
_cell.angle_gamma   90.00
#
_symmetry.space_group_name_H-M   'P 1'
#
loop_
_entity.id
_entity.type
_entity.pdbx_description
1 polymer ?
#
loop_
_entity_poly.entity_id
_entity_poly.type
_entity_poly.pdbx_seq_one_letter_code
_entity_poly.pdbx_strand_id
1 'polypeptide(L)'
;MNKYAQIAINVVKRINSNSSIDPKLAWEIEADKIFEGRKVSVRKGCPKNAFLGLCEEGLIKGIPKGIYNTKSNSLNKEYVLDGYKYLKDNDKNIKPRELWKQIGMGEKAYNSQMDILCGLFKSGLLNI
;
A
#
# COMPACT_ATOMS: atom_id res chain seq x y z
N MET A 1 1.06 -12.41 6.46
CA MET A 1 1.31 -11.13 5.75
C MET A 1 2.23 -11.43 4.58
N ASN A 2 1.96 -10.91 3.38
CA ASN A 2 2.78 -11.22 2.22
C ASN A 2 4.02 -10.30 2.11
N LYS A 3 4.91 -10.58 1.15
CA LYS A 3 6.12 -9.77 0.92
C LYS A 3 5.83 -8.29 0.60
N TYR A 4 4.77 -7.99 -0.15
CA TYR A 4 4.43 -6.60 -0.51
C TYR A 4 3.90 -5.78 0.67
N ALA A 5 3.11 -6.38 1.55
CA ALA A 5 2.68 -5.77 2.80
C ALA A 5 3.87 -5.50 3.73
N GLN A 6 4.82 -6.44 3.79
CA GLN A 6 6.07 -6.25 4.52
C GLN A 6 6.90 -5.08 3.95
N ILE A 7 6.99 -4.97 2.62
CA ILE A 7 7.63 -3.83 1.94
C ILE A 7 6.97 -2.52 2.39
N ALA A 8 5.64 -2.41 2.30
CA ALA A 8 4.92 -1.20 2.70
C ALA A 8 5.26 -0.77 4.14
N ILE A 9 5.23 -1.71 5.09
CA ILE A 9 5.56 -1.44 6.50
C ILE A 9 7.01 -0.95 6.64
N ASN A 10 7.95 -1.60 5.96
CA ASN A 10 9.36 -1.20 6.00
C ASN A 10 9.57 0.20 5.42
N VAL A 11 8.85 0.54 4.35
CA VAL A 11 8.90 1.87 3.74
C VAL A 11 8.46 2.94 4.75
N VAL A 12 7.34 2.73 5.44
CA VAL A 12 6.87 3.67 6.47
C VAL A 12 7.90 3.84 7.58
N LYS A 13 8.47 2.74 8.08
CA LYS A 13 9.53 2.78 9.10
C LYS A 13 10.78 3.53 8.62
N ARG A 14 11.19 3.31 7.37
CA ARG A 14 12.32 3.99 6.74
C ARG A 14 12.10 5.49 6.65
N ILE A 15 10.93 5.91 6.16
CA ILE A 15 10.58 7.34 6.04
C ILE A 15 10.52 8.00 7.42
N ASN A 16 9.91 7.33 8.40
CA ASN A 16 9.84 7.87 9.76
C ASN A 16 11.21 7.98 10.44
N SER A 17 12.20 7.16 10.04
CA SER A 17 13.58 7.23 10.53
C SER A 17 14.45 8.21 9.74
N ASN A 18 14.02 8.60 8.54
CA ASN A 18 14.72 9.53 7.66
C ASN A 18 13.69 10.27 6.79
N SER A 19 13.25 11.44 7.26
CA SER A 19 12.11 12.18 6.72
C SER A 19 12.32 12.74 5.32
N SER A 20 13.53 12.68 4.75
CA SER A 20 13.83 13.27 3.44
C SER A 20 13.69 12.28 2.28
N ILE A 21 13.40 11.00 2.53
CA ILE A 21 13.27 10.02 1.45
C ILE A 21 11.87 10.00 0.85
N ASP A 22 11.82 10.10 -0.48
CA ASP A 22 10.58 9.97 -1.25
C ASP A 22 9.97 8.55 -1.11
N PRO A 23 8.64 8.42 -0.91
CA PRO A 23 7.96 7.13 -0.76
C PRO A 23 8.16 6.14 -1.91
N LYS A 24 8.26 6.61 -3.15
CA LYS A 24 8.48 5.75 -4.33
C LYS A 24 9.91 5.23 -4.33
N LEU A 25 10.91 6.07 -4.05
CA LEU A 25 12.30 5.62 -3.92
C LEU A 25 12.46 4.64 -2.75
N ALA A 26 11.86 4.94 -1.60
CA ALA A 26 11.89 4.06 -0.43
C ALA A 26 11.26 2.69 -0.73
N TRP A 27 10.15 2.65 -1.47
CA TRP A 27 9.54 1.40 -1.95
C TRP A 27 10.49 0.59 -2.81
N GLU A 28 11.17 1.22 -3.77
CA GLU A 28 12.08 0.53 -4.68
C GLU A 28 13.27 -0.08 -3.93
N ILE A 29 13.83 0.63 -2.95
CA ILE A 29 14.89 0.12 -2.07
C ILE A 29 14.42 -1.09 -1.25
N GLU A 30 13.26 -1.01 -0.60
CA GLU A 30 12.75 -2.11 0.24
C GLU A 30 12.31 -3.32 -0.59
N ALA A 31 11.73 -3.08 -1.78
CA ALA A 31 11.36 -4.14 -2.70
C ALA A 31 12.58 -4.90 -3.22
N ASP A 32 13.65 -4.18 -3.58
CA ASP A 32 14.91 -4.79 -4.02
C ASP A 32 15.51 -5.71 -2.96
N LYS A 33 15.51 -5.26 -1.69
CA LYS A 33 15.96 -6.07 -0.55
C LYS A 33 15.13 -7.33 -0.32
N ILE A 34 13.79 -7.21 -0.30
CA ILE A 34 12.89 -8.34 0.02
C ILE A 34 12.79 -9.38 -1.12
N PHE A 35 13.00 -8.94 -2.35
CA PHE A 35 12.96 -9.80 -3.53
C PHE A 35 14.34 -10.16 -4.09
N GLU A 36 15.43 -9.75 -3.43
CA GLU A 36 16.81 -10.09 -3.82
C GLU A 36 17.07 -9.75 -5.30
N GLY A 37 16.66 -8.55 -5.72
CA GLY A 37 16.86 -8.07 -7.09
C GLY A 37 16.01 -8.76 -8.18
N ARG A 38 15.04 -9.62 -7.83
CA ARG A 38 14.13 -10.25 -8.81
C ARG A 38 13.24 -9.20 -9.51
N LYS A 39 13.70 -8.71 -10.67
CA LYS A 39 13.16 -7.56 -11.41
C LYS A 39 11.63 -7.56 -11.56
N VAL A 40 11.02 -8.70 -11.88
CA VAL A 40 9.56 -8.81 -12.08
C VAL A 40 8.79 -8.49 -10.80
N SER A 41 9.24 -8.98 -9.64
CA SER A 41 8.58 -8.72 -8.36
C SER A 41 8.86 -7.31 -7.86
N VAL A 42 10.10 -6.83 -7.99
CA VAL A 42 10.49 -5.46 -7.60
C VAL A 42 9.69 -4.42 -8.39
N ARG A 43 9.49 -4.63 -9.69
CA ARG A 43 8.79 -3.70 -10.59
C ARG A 43 7.27 -3.88 -10.61
N LYS A 44 6.69 -4.78 -9.81
CA LYS A 44 5.25 -5.06 -9.84
C LYS A 44 4.45 -3.81 -9.46
N GLY A 45 3.66 -3.29 -10.42
CA GLY A 45 2.98 -2.01 -10.29
C GLY A 45 1.75 -1.99 -9.39
N CYS A 46 0.95 -3.06 -9.34
CA CYS A 46 -0.31 -3.08 -8.57
C CYS A 46 -0.13 -2.78 -7.07
N PRO A 47 0.73 -3.50 -6.33
CA PRO A 47 0.97 -3.20 -4.91
C PRO A 47 1.67 -1.86 -4.71
N LYS A 48 2.62 -1.50 -5.59
CA LYS A 48 3.33 -0.22 -5.52
C LYS A 48 2.38 0.97 -5.64
N ASN A 49 1.52 0.95 -6.65
CA ASN A 49 0.59 2.05 -6.90
C ASN A 49 -0.51 2.14 -5.83
N ALA A 50 -0.92 1.02 -5.23
CA ALA A 50 -1.81 1.03 -4.08
C ALA A 50 -1.13 1.74 -2.89
N PHE A 51 0.10 1.35 -2.55
CA PHE A 51 0.85 2.02 -1.48
C PHE A 51 1.05 3.52 -1.73
N LEU A 52 1.49 3.91 -2.92
CA LEU A 52 1.69 5.32 -3.27
C LEU A 52 0.37 6.09 -3.23
N GLY A 53 -0.74 5.49 -3.67
CA GLY A 53 -2.06 6.11 -3.58
C GLY A 53 -2.48 6.46 -2.15
N LEU A 54 -2.16 5.60 -1.18
CA LEU A 54 -2.39 5.89 0.25
C LEU A 54 -1.48 7.02 0.76
N CYS A 55 -0.22 7.05 0.32
CA CYS A 55 0.72 8.13 0.66
C CYS A 55 0.20 9.47 0.12
N GLU A 56 -0.24 9.49 -1.14
CA GLU A 56 -0.71 10.71 -1.81
C GLU A 56 -1.92 11.35 -1.15
N GLU A 57 -2.73 10.56 -0.43
CA GLU A 57 -3.87 11.06 0.33
C GLU A 57 -3.56 11.33 1.81
N GLY A 58 -2.31 11.15 2.24
CA GLY A 58 -1.90 11.36 3.64
C GLY A 58 -2.53 10.37 4.62
N LEU A 59 -2.87 9.16 4.15
CA LEU A 59 -3.59 8.15 4.94
C LEU A 59 -2.65 7.25 5.75
N ILE A 60 -1.35 7.47 5.66
CA ILE A 60 -0.31 6.73 6.38
C ILE A 60 0.35 7.65 7.40
N LYS A 61 0.50 7.17 8.64
CA LYS A 61 1.15 7.89 9.73
C LYS A 61 2.57 8.29 9.38
N GLY A 62 2.89 9.57 9.54
CA GLY A 62 4.22 10.13 9.29
C GLY A 62 4.55 10.40 7.82
N ILE A 63 3.63 10.09 6.89
CA ILE A 63 3.79 10.43 5.48
C ILE A 63 2.81 11.56 5.12
N PRO A 64 3.31 12.76 4.78
CA PRO A 64 2.44 13.87 4.42
C PRO A 64 1.70 13.60 3.10
N LYS A 65 0.57 14.28 2.91
CA LYS A 65 -0.13 14.30 1.62
C LYS A 65 0.78 14.90 0.54
N GLY A 66 0.78 14.33 -0.66
CA GLY A 66 1.66 14.78 -1.75
C GLY A 66 1.41 14.06 -3.07
N ILE A 67 2.26 14.29 -4.07
CA ILE A 67 2.24 13.57 -5.35
C ILE A 67 3.44 12.63 -5.38
N TYR A 68 3.20 11.32 -5.36
CA TYR A 68 4.25 10.30 -5.28
C TYR A 68 4.17 9.27 -6.40
N ASN A 69 3.00 9.16 -7.04
CA ASN A 69 2.77 8.33 -8.19
C ASN A 69 2.91 9.18 -9.46
N THR A 70 3.57 8.62 -10.47
CA THR A 70 3.67 9.27 -11.79
C THR A 70 2.40 9.08 -12.62
N LYS A 71 1.50 8.19 -12.21
CA LYS A 71 0.19 7.96 -12.85
C LYS A 71 -0.91 8.56 -11.99
N SER A 72 -1.47 9.69 -12.42
CA SER A 72 -2.60 10.36 -11.76
C SER A 72 -3.85 9.48 -11.65
N ASN A 73 -4.13 8.65 -12.67
CA ASN A 73 -5.37 7.84 -12.77
C ASN A 73 -5.11 6.34 -12.54
N SER A 74 -4.43 6.00 -11.45
CA SER A 74 -4.18 4.59 -11.12
C SER A 74 -5.42 3.95 -10.51
N LEU A 75 -6.07 3.00 -11.21
CA LEU A 75 -7.16 2.18 -10.64
C LEU A 75 -6.79 1.50 -9.31
N ASN A 76 -5.51 1.14 -9.12
CA ASN A 76 -5.05 0.54 -7.86
C ASN A 76 -5.06 1.54 -6.68
N LYS A 77 -5.02 2.85 -6.96
CA LYS A 77 -5.23 3.90 -5.97
C LYS A 77 -6.71 3.93 -5.59
N GLU A 78 -7.61 3.98 -6.55
CA GLU A 78 -9.06 3.95 -6.29
C GLU A 78 -9.46 2.74 -5.44
N TYR A 79 -9.05 1.53 -5.85
CA TYR A 79 -9.38 0.31 -5.11
C TYR A 79 -8.90 0.33 -3.65
N VAL A 80 -7.70 0.86 -3.40
CA VAL A 80 -7.18 0.89 -2.04
C VAL A 80 -7.83 1.99 -1.20
N LEU A 81 -8.30 3.08 -1.81
CA LEU A 81 -9.07 4.12 -1.13
C LEU A 81 -10.48 3.62 -0.75
N ASP A 82 -11.14 2.86 -1.63
CA ASP A 82 -12.41 2.19 -1.30
C ASP A 82 -12.22 1.20 -0.15
N GLY A 83 -11.15 0.40 -0.20
CA GLY A 83 -10.80 -0.51 0.88
C GLY A 83 -10.50 0.22 2.18
N TYR A 84 -9.80 1.36 2.11
CA TYR A 84 -9.48 2.19 3.27
C TYR A 84 -10.74 2.70 3.95
N LYS A 85 -11.67 3.24 3.15
CA LYS A 85 -12.98 3.70 3.64
C LYS A 85 -13.73 2.56 4.33
N TYR A 86 -13.78 1.38 3.72
CA TYR A 86 -14.41 0.22 4.34
C TYR A 86 -13.78 -0.14 5.70
N LEU A 87 -12.45 -0.18 5.80
CA LEU A 87 -11.77 -0.47 7.07
C LEU A 87 -12.06 0.60 8.13
N LYS A 88 -12.05 1.87 7.73
CA LYS A 88 -12.32 3.00 8.63
C LYS A 88 -13.75 2.97 9.17
N ASP A 89 -14.73 2.72 8.32
CA ASP A 89 -16.15 2.74 8.70
C ASP A 89 -16.54 1.52 9.56
N ASN A 90 -15.81 0.41 9.47
CA ASN A 90 -16.13 -0.85 10.16
C ASN A 90 -15.18 -1.21 11.31
N ASP A 91 -14.06 -0.48 11.46
CA ASP A 91 -12.96 -0.75 12.40
C ASP A 91 -12.63 -2.25 12.56
N LYS A 92 -12.51 -2.95 11.42
CA LYS A 92 -12.44 -4.40 11.39
C LYS A 92 -11.22 -4.89 10.65
N ASN A 93 -10.45 -5.75 11.32
CA ASN A 93 -9.43 -6.55 10.66
C ASN A 93 -10.12 -7.60 9.76
N ILE A 94 -9.83 -7.56 8.47
CA ILE A 94 -10.44 -8.40 7.42
C ILE A 94 -9.34 -8.96 6.52
N LYS A 95 -9.55 -10.17 5.98
CA LYS A 95 -8.55 -10.76 5.08
C LYS A 95 -8.52 -10.00 3.75
N PRO A 96 -7.35 -9.85 3.11
CA PRO A 96 -7.23 -9.08 1.88
C PRO A 96 -8.16 -9.50 0.74
N ARG A 97 -8.41 -10.81 0.57
CA ARG A 97 -9.36 -11.32 -0.45
C ARG A 97 -10.81 -11.05 -0.10
N GLU A 98 -11.15 -11.02 1.19
CA GLU A 98 -12.50 -10.67 1.64
C GLU A 98 -12.73 -9.18 1.43
N LEU A 99 -11.76 -8.32 1.80
CA LEU A 99 -11.82 -6.89 1.54
C LEU A 99 -11.97 -6.58 0.04
N TRP A 100 -11.23 -7.30 -0.81
CA TRP A 100 -11.36 -7.20 -2.27
C TRP A 100 -12.79 -7.48 -2.76
N LYS A 101 -13.49 -8.45 -2.16
CA LYS A 101 -14.91 -8.73 -2.46
C LYS A 101 -15.83 -7.63 -1.93
N GLN A 102 -15.56 -7.11 -0.74
CA GLN A 102 -16.38 -6.05 -0.12
C GLN A 102 -16.37 -4.76 -0.95
N ILE A 103 -15.26 -4.43 -1.60
CA ILE A 103 -15.17 -3.30 -2.53
C ILE A 103 -15.70 -3.62 -3.95
N GLY A 104 -16.44 -4.71 -4.12
CA GLY A 104 -17.10 -5.05 -5.39
C GLY A 104 -16.20 -5.64 -6.47
N MET A 105 -14.95 -6.02 -6.17
CA MET A 105 -14.00 -6.51 -7.18
C MET A 105 -14.03 -8.03 -7.41
N GLY A 106 -15.09 -8.71 -6.95
CA GLY A 106 -15.28 -10.17 -6.90
C GLY A 106 -14.41 -11.02 -7.84
N GLU A 107 -14.70 -10.99 -9.14
CA GLU A 107 -14.03 -11.81 -10.16
C GLU A 107 -12.71 -11.21 -10.70
N LYS A 108 -12.48 -9.92 -10.47
CA LYS A 108 -11.28 -9.24 -10.93
C LYS A 108 -10.05 -9.82 -10.25
N ALA A 109 -9.00 -10.07 -11.04
CA ALA A 109 -7.76 -10.68 -10.55
C ALA A 109 -7.13 -9.89 -9.38
N TYR A 110 -7.07 -10.56 -8.23
CA TYR A 110 -6.42 -10.07 -7.02
C TYR A 110 -4.90 -10.02 -7.18
N ASN A 111 -4.27 -8.88 -6.91
CA ASN A 111 -2.84 -8.64 -7.17
C ASN A 111 -2.10 -7.95 -6.01
N SER A 112 -2.51 -8.26 -4.78
CA SER A 112 -1.89 -7.77 -3.54
C SER A 112 -2.10 -6.31 -3.18
N GLN A 113 -3.04 -5.62 -3.83
CA GLN A 113 -3.42 -4.26 -3.45
C GLN A 113 -3.96 -4.21 -2.02
N MET A 114 -4.88 -5.11 -1.68
CA MET A 114 -5.45 -5.16 -0.31
C MET A 114 -4.48 -5.74 0.71
N ASP A 115 -3.44 -6.49 0.28
CA ASP A 115 -2.39 -6.94 1.21
C ASP A 115 -1.70 -5.73 1.83
N ILE A 116 -1.44 -4.67 1.05
CA ILE A 116 -0.83 -3.40 1.52
C ILE A 116 -1.67 -2.81 2.63
N LEU A 117 -2.95 -2.61 2.34
CA LEU A 117 -3.87 -1.93 3.24
C LEU A 117 -4.08 -2.72 4.54
N CYS A 118 -4.38 -4.02 4.45
CA CYS A 118 -4.54 -4.88 5.62
C CYS A 118 -3.26 -4.96 6.47
N GLY A 119 -2.08 -4.98 5.83
CA GLY A 119 -0.78 -4.99 6.51
C GLY A 119 -0.53 -3.71 7.31
N LEU A 120 -0.79 -2.55 6.70
CA LEU A 120 -0.63 -1.25 7.35
C LEU A 120 -1.65 -1.06 8.48
N PHE A 121 -2.92 -1.44 8.26
CA PHE A 121 -3.97 -1.39 9.27
C PHE A 121 -3.60 -2.23 10.50
N LYS A 122 -3.26 -3.50 10.30
CA LYS A 122 -2.85 -4.41 11.37
C LYS A 122 -1.61 -3.92 12.14
N SER A 123 -0.74 -3.15 11.48
CA SER A 123 0.46 -2.58 12.09
C SER A 123 0.20 -1.22 12.77
N GLY A 124 -1.05 -0.73 12.77
CA GLY A 124 -1.41 0.57 13.35
C GLY A 124 -0.82 1.77 12.62
N LEU A 125 -0.45 1.61 11.34
CA LEU A 125 0.25 2.64 10.55
C LEU A 125 -0.67 3.51 9.69
N LEU A 126 -1.98 3.27 9.70
CA LEU A 126 -2.97 4.08 8.98
C LEU A 126 -3.57 5.18 9.88
N ASN A 127 -3.98 6.29 9.26
CA ASN A 127 -4.66 7.42 9.91
C ASN A 127 -6.19 7.23 9.97
N ILE A 128 -6.64 6.14 10.61
CA ILE A 128 -8.05 5.74 10.65
C ILE A 128 -8.87 6.70 11.52
#